data_AF-A0AAW0BDI5-F1
#
_entry.id   AF-A0AAW0BDI5-F1
#
_cell.length_a   1.000
_cell.length_b   1.000
_cell.length_c   1.000
_cell.angle_alpha   90.00
_cell.angle_beta   90.00
_cell.angle_gamma   90.00
#
_symmetry.space_group_name_H-M   'P 1'
#
loop_
_entity.id
_entity.type
_entity.pdbx_description
1 polymer ?
#
loop_
_entity_poly.entity_id
_entity_poly.type
_entity_poly.pdbx_seq_one_letter_code
_entity_poly.pdbx_strand_id
1 'polypeptide(L)'
;MWSEKVQRQFDIAQAGNDLVENVMHAPYNKLLNTLFPVDTDFAVIPNFQQINSTKSADYFMTFEIFLENKPVFVLSLQREKDFSVRSKRTAADDQLRLRLGDLIDVCPLPVLHGVSAFGTKLRFYSITKEGLISPEYIPAASPLYVTDTAPVGRWNHDILAAEGEAAFRRVVQAIMTECAQLSQ
;
A
#
# COMPACT_ATOMS: atom_id res chain seq x y z
N MET A 1 -7.92 1.88 18.08
CA MET A 1 -9.14 1.43 17.36
C MET A 1 -9.49 2.54 16.38
N TRP A 2 -9.77 2.19 15.12
CA TRP A 2 -10.22 3.16 14.14
C TRP A 2 -11.54 3.82 14.56
N SER A 3 -11.82 5.01 14.01
CA SER A 3 -13.10 5.66 14.25
C SER A 3 -14.25 4.80 13.72
N GLU A 4 -15.43 4.94 14.33
CA GLU A 4 -16.63 4.19 13.93
C GLU A 4 -16.94 4.35 12.42
N LYS A 5 -16.70 5.54 11.87
CA LYS A 5 -16.90 5.84 10.45
C LYS A 5 -15.96 5.04 9.54
N VAL A 6 -14.71 4.84 9.95
CA VAL A 6 -13.72 4.04 9.20
C VAL A 6 -14.06 2.56 9.35
N GLN A 7 -14.32 2.10 10.58
CA GLN A 7 -14.67 0.71 10.86
C GLN A 7 -15.89 0.27 10.04
N ARG A 8 -16.95 1.08 10.01
CA ARG A 8 -18.17 0.81 9.24
C ARG A 8 -17.90 0.58 7.75
N GLN A 9 -16.94 1.26 7.14
CA GLN A 9 -16.62 1.04 5.72
C GLN A 9 -15.93 -0.30 5.50
N PHE A 10 -15.06 -0.73 6.42
CA PHE A 10 -14.46 -2.06 6.36
C PHE A 10 -15.51 -3.15 6.60
N ASP A 11 -16.43 -2.96 7.53
CA ASP A 11 -17.52 -3.89 7.79
C ASP A 11 -18.44 -4.05 6.56
N ILE A 12 -18.81 -2.94 5.91
CA ILE A 12 -19.58 -2.96 4.65
C ILE A 12 -18.81 -3.72 3.56
N ALA A 13 -17.49 -3.51 3.47
CA ALA A 13 -16.68 -4.17 2.46
C ALA A 13 -16.57 -5.68 2.69
N GLN A 14 -16.46 -6.12 3.93
CA GLN A 14 -16.40 -7.54 4.30
C GLN A 14 -17.77 -8.24 4.21
N ALA A 15 -18.87 -7.50 4.38
CA ALA A 15 -20.23 -8.01 4.22
C ALA A 15 -20.70 -8.06 2.76
N GLY A 16 -19.96 -7.43 1.83
CA GLY A 16 -20.28 -7.41 0.41
C GLY A 16 -20.06 -8.77 -0.26
N ASN A 17 -20.86 -9.08 -1.29
CA ASN A 17 -20.65 -10.27 -2.10
C ASN A 17 -19.40 -10.11 -3.00
N ASP A 18 -18.69 -11.22 -3.26
CA ASP A 18 -17.48 -11.33 -4.10
C ASP A 18 -17.60 -10.78 -5.55
N LEU A 19 -18.78 -10.32 -5.95
CA LEU A 19 -19.08 -9.77 -7.28
C LEU A 19 -18.53 -8.35 -7.50
N VAL A 20 -18.21 -7.61 -6.43
CA VAL A 20 -17.63 -6.27 -6.55
C VAL A 20 -16.11 -6.39 -6.48
N GLU A 21 -15.42 -6.24 -7.61
CA GLU A 21 -13.96 -6.49 -7.69
C GLU A 21 -13.09 -5.50 -6.89
N ASN A 22 -13.69 -4.44 -6.34
CA ASN A 22 -13.03 -3.24 -5.82
C ASN A 22 -13.51 -2.83 -4.41
N VAL A 23 -14.04 -3.77 -3.62
CA VAL A 23 -14.74 -3.45 -2.36
C VAL A 23 -13.86 -2.70 -1.36
N MET A 24 -12.55 -2.95 -1.37
CA MET A 24 -11.62 -2.34 -0.44
C MET A 24 -11.21 -0.91 -0.82
N HIS A 25 -11.59 -0.39 -1.99
CA HIS A 25 -11.21 0.97 -2.38
C HIS A 25 -11.87 2.02 -1.48
N ALA A 26 -13.15 1.84 -1.17
CA ALA A 26 -13.91 2.74 -0.30
C ALA A 26 -13.36 2.82 1.14
N PRO A 27 -13.12 1.70 1.87
CA PRO A 27 -12.58 1.77 3.21
C PRO A 27 -11.18 2.37 3.26
N TYR A 28 -10.28 2.02 2.33
CA TYR A 28 -8.94 2.63 2.27
C TYR A 28 -9.00 4.12 1.92
N ASN A 29 -9.84 4.53 0.97
CA ASN A 29 -10.04 5.96 0.68
C ASN A 29 -10.52 6.71 1.93
N LYS A 30 -11.48 6.15 2.68
CA LYS A 30 -11.99 6.75 3.91
C LYS A 30 -10.91 6.83 4.99
N LEU A 31 -10.15 5.76 5.18
CA LEU A 31 -9.05 5.68 6.13
C LEU A 31 -7.98 6.73 5.82
N LEU A 32 -7.52 6.78 4.56
CA LEU A 32 -6.46 7.69 4.14
C LEU A 32 -6.88 9.16 4.24
N ASN A 33 -8.11 9.53 3.85
CA ASN A 33 -8.61 10.89 4.04
C ASN A 33 -8.91 11.23 5.52
N THR A 34 -8.94 10.24 6.42
CA THR A 34 -8.99 10.50 7.87
C THR A 34 -7.59 10.74 8.43
N LEU A 35 -6.59 10.06 7.87
CA LEU A 35 -5.19 10.14 8.29
C LEU A 35 -4.47 11.33 7.65
N PHE A 36 -4.85 11.73 6.44
CA PHE A 36 -4.38 12.89 5.70
C PHE A 36 -5.59 13.77 5.39
N PRO A 37 -5.97 14.66 6.32
CA PRO A 37 -7.22 15.42 6.21
C PRO A 37 -7.22 16.35 4.98
N VAL A 38 -8.40 16.49 4.35
CA VAL A 38 -8.58 17.25 3.11
C VAL A 38 -8.42 18.77 3.26
N ASP A 39 -8.40 19.26 4.50
CA ASP A 39 -8.17 20.66 4.87
C ASP A 39 -6.69 20.97 5.17
N THR A 40 -5.79 20.05 4.83
CA THR A 40 -4.33 20.21 4.93
C THR A 40 -3.69 20.26 3.54
N ASP A 41 -2.38 20.50 3.48
CA ASP A 41 -1.62 20.50 2.22
C ASP A 41 -1.38 19.09 1.64
N PHE A 42 -1.87 18.04 2.31
CA PHE A 42 -1.80 16.69 1.81
C PHE A 42 -2.94 16.39 0.82
N ALA A 43 -2.60 15.74 -0.28
CA ALA A 43 -3.57 15.22 -1.25
C ALA A 43 -3.52 13.69 -1.29
N VAL A 44 -4.67 13.03 -1.19
CA VAL A 44 -4.83 11.59 -1.39
C VAL A 44 -5.29 11.34 -2.83
N ILE A 45 -4.40 10.81 -3.68
CA ILE A 45 -4.64 10.63 -5.11
C ILE A 45 -4.85 9.13 -5.42
N PRO A 46 -6.07 8.70 -5.79
CA PRO A 46 -6.30 7.36 -6.32
C PRO A 46 -5.80 7.26 -7.77
N ASN A 47 -4.89 6.34 -8.04
CA ASN A 47 -4.36 6.06 -9.38
C ASN A 47 -4.73 4.63 -9.79
N PHE A 48 -5.26 4.50 -11.00
CA PHE A 48 -5.51 3.20 -11.62
C PHE A 48 -4.43 2.97 -12.68
N GLN A 49 -3.48 2.09 -12.39
CA GLN A 49 -2.40 1.79 -13.31
C GLN A 49 -2.73 0.52 -14.09
N GLN A 50 -2.67 0.62 -15.41
CA GLN A 50 -2.74 -0.52 -16.30
C GLN A 50 -1.37 -1.19 -16.35
N ILE A 51 -1.29 -2.47 -16.02
CA ILE A 51 -0.09 -3.24 -16.33
C ILE A 51 -0.15 -3.57 -17.80
N ASN A 52 0.82 -3.07 -18.57
CA ASN A 52 1.04 -3.49 -19.95
C ASN A 52 1.55 -4.94 -19.96
N SER A 53 0.65 -5.90 -19.73
CA SER A 53 0.91 -7.32 -19.94
C SER A 53 0.35 -7.72 -21.30
N THR A 54 1.15 -8.45 -22.07
CA THR A 54 0.78 -8.99 -23.39
C THR A 54 -0.31 -10.07 -23.32
N LYS A 55 -0.82 -10.41 -22.13
CA LYS A 55 -1.75 -11.54 -21.92
C LYS A 55 -3.07 -11.19 -21.20
N SER A 56 -3.18 -10.03 -20.56
CA SER A 56 -4.40 -9.50 -19.92
C SER A 56 -4.09 -8.15 -19.27
N ALA A 57 -5.03 -7.20 -19.28
CA ALA A 57 -4.92 -5.98 -18.50
C ALA A 57 -5.19 -6.29 -17.02
N ASP A 58 -4.15 -6.68 -16.27
CA ASP A 58 -4.21 -6.64 -14.82
C ASP A 58 -4.10 -5.15 -14.41
N TYR A 59 -5.14 -4.63 -13.79
CA TYR A 59 -5.12 -3.29 -13.19
C TYR A 59 -4.82 -3.43 -11.70
N PHE A 60 -3.99 -2.56 -11.16
CA PHE A 60 -3.85 -2.39 -9.72
C PHE A 60 -4.11 -0.93 -9.36
N MET A 61 -4.72 -0.73 -8.20
CA MET A 61 -5.02 0.58 -7.68
C MET A 61 -3.95 0.98 -6.69
N THR A 62 -3.43 2.20 -6.81
CA THR A 62 -2.62 2.82 -5.78
C THR A 62 -3.35 4.03 -5.22
N PHE A 63 -3.14 4.29 -3.93
CA PHE A 63 -3.34 5.60 -3.34
C PHE A 63 -1.96 6.20 -3.11
N GLU A 64 -1.72 7.35 -3.70
CA GLU A 64 -0.48 8.10 -3.52
C GLU A 64 -0.79 9.38 -2.77
N ILE A 65 -0.02 9.62 -1.71
CA ILE A 65 -0.21 10.77 -0.86
C ILE A 65 0.90 11.75 -1.23
N PHE A 66 0.49 12.96 -1.55
CA PHE A 66 1.37 14.05 -1.90
C PHE A 66 1.30 15.12 -0.82
N LEU A 67 2.43 15.71 -0.47
CA LEU A 67 2.48 17.02 0.17
C LEU A 67 2.68 18.05 -0.94
N GLU A 68 1.69 18.91 -1.16
CA GLU A 68 1.60 19.76 -2.36
C GLU A 68 1.71 18.90 -3.64
N ASN A 69 2.85 18.92 -4.32
CA ASN A 69 3.13 18.17 -5.54
C ASN A 69 4.29 17.17 -5.40
N LYS A 70 4.69 16.81 -4.18
CA LYS A 70 5.76 15.84 -3.93
C LYS A 70 5.24 14.59 -3.21
N PRO A 71 5.55 13.38 -3.68
CA PRO A 71 5.03 12.15 -3.09
C PRO A 71 5.68 11.89 -1.73
N VAL A 72 4.90 11.43 -0.75
CA VAL A 72 5.38 11.12 0.61
C VAL A 72 4.95 9.74 1.09
N PHE A 73 3.96 9.12 0.45
CA PHE A 73 3.51 7.77 0.80
C PHE A 73 2.78 7.09 -0.37
N VAL A 74 2.93 5.77 -0.47
CA VAL A 74 2.25 4.95 -1.48
C VAL A 74 1.53 3.79 -0.81
N LEU A 75 0.27 3.56 -1.14
CA LEU A 75 -0.47 2.37 -0.75
C LEU A 75 -0.98 1.67 -2.00
N SER A 76 -0.58 0.42 -2.21
CA SER A 76 -1.02 -0.41 -3.32
C SER A 76 -2.06 -1.41 -2.84
N LEU A 77 -3.20 -1.47 -3.54
CA LEU A 77 -4.30 -2.40 -3.25
C LEU A 77 -4.37 -3.51 -4.27
N GLN A 78 -4.39 -4.73 -3.75
CA GLN A 78 -4.64 -5.96 -4.47
C GLN A 78 -5.99 -6.54 -4.04
N ARG A 79 -6.61 -7.32 -4.94
CA ARG A 79 -7.86 -8.02 -4.63
C ARG A 79 -7.61 -9.07 -3.55
N GLU A 80 -8.47 -9.12 -2.55
CA GLU A 80 -8.32 -10.06 -1.42
C GLU A 80 -8.27 -11.53 -1.88
N LYS A 81 -9.10 -11.90 -2.87
CA LYS A 81 -9.09 -13.25 -3.47
C LYS A 81 -7.72 -13.66 -4.06
N ASP A 82 -6.95 -12.68 -4.54
CA ASP A 82 -5.63 -12.91 -5.12
C ASP A 82 -4.57 -13.21 -4.04
N PHE A 83 -4.87 -13.00 -2.74
CA PHE A 83 -3.93 -13.23 -1.65
C PHE A 83 -3.49 -14.70 -1.55
N SER A 84 -4.39 -15.64 -1.87
CA SER A 84 -4.07 -17.07 -1.88
C SER A 84 -3.13 -17.45 -3.04
N VAL A 85 -3.06 -16.62 -4.08
CA VAL A 85 -2.31 -16.90 -5.32
C VAL A 85 -0.88 -16.39 -5.21
N ARG A 86 0.08 -17.32 -5.21
CA ARG A 86 1.51 -17.03 -5.08
C ARG A 86 2.02 -15.99 -6.08
N SER A 87 1.71 -16.16 -7.36
CA SER A 87 2.18 -15.25 -8.42
C SER A 87 1.66 -13.82 -8.23
N LYS A 88 0.46 -13.66 -7.68
CA LYS A 88 -0.12 -12.35 -7.37
C LYS A 88 0.59 -11.69 -6.19
N ARG A 89 1.00 -12.45 -5.17
CA ARG A 89 1.84 -11.94 -4.08
C ARG A 89 3.22 -11.48 -4.56
N THR A 90 3.89 -12.26 -5.43
CA THR A 90 5.15 -11.82 -6.05
C THR A 90 4.95 -10.53 -6.86
N ALA A 91 3.92 -10.49 -7.72
CA ALA A 91 3.64 -9.31 -8.53
C ALA A 91 3.34 -8.05 -7.68
N ALA A 92 2.68 -8.20 -6.54
CA ALA A 92 2.41 -7.09 -5.62
C ALA A 92 3.70 -6.50 -5.01
N ASP A 93 4.67 -7.35 -4.66
CA ASP A 93 6.00 -6.93 -4.20
C ASP A 93 6.74 -6.17 -5.31
N ASP A 94 6.78 -6.73 -6.52
CA ASP A 94 7.47 -6.14 -7.68
C ASP A 94 6.87 -4.77 -8.05
N GLN A 95 5.54 -4.68 -8.10
CA GLN A 95 4.83 -3.45 -8.46
C GLN A 95 5.09 -2.31 -7.48
N LEU A 96 4.99 -2.60 -6.17
CA LEU A 96 5.21 -1.56 -5.16
C LEU A 96 6.68 -1.12 -5.14
N ARG A 97 7.63 -2.05 -5.29
CA ARG A 97 9.06 -1.70 -5.40
C ARG A 97 9.37 -0.82 -6.59
N LEU A 98 8.83 -1.17 -7.75
CA LEU A 98 8.98 -0.35 -8.97
C LEU A 98 8.43 1.05 -8.72
N ARG A 99 7.21 1.15 -8.17
CA ARG A 99 6.58 2.45 -7.91
C ARG A 99 7.34 3.29 -6.88
N LEU A 100 7.88 2.66 -5.84
CA LEU A 100 8.74 3.33 -4.87
C LEU A 100 10.03 3.85 -5.53
N GLY A 101 10.65 3.07 -6.41
CA GLY A 101 11.81 3.47 -7.20
C GLY A 101 11.52 4.65 -8.13
N ASP A 102 10.35 4.68 -8.77
CA ASP A 102 9.96 5.78 -9.67
C ASP A 102 9.74 7.11 -8.91
N LEU A 103 9.39 7.04 -7.61
CA LEU A 103 8.98 8.20 -6.82
C LEU A 103 10.04 8.70 -5.84
N ILE A 104 11.04 7.89 -5.47
CA ILE A 104 12.00 8.25 -4.42
C ILE A 104 12.82 9.49 -4.76
N ASP A 105 13.19 9.71 -6.03
CA ASP A 105 14.00 10.86 -6.44
C ASP A 105 13.26 12.19 -6.26
N VAL A 106 11.93 12.19 -6.42
CA VAL A 106 11.06 13.37 -6.27
C VAL A 106 10.42 13.49 -4.89
N CYS A 107 10.47 12.44 -4.07
CA CYS A 107 10.05 12.47 -2.67
C CYS A 107 10.89 13.49 -1.89
N PRO A 108 10.32 14.36 -1.04
CA PRO A 108 11.11 15.32 -0.29
C PRO A 108 11.72 14.73 0.99
N LEU A 109 11.26 13.55 1.40
CA LEU A 109 11.70 12.87 2.62
C LEU A 109 12.94 11.99 2.36
N PRO A 110 13.80 11.75 3.36
CA PRO A 110 14.92 10.82 3.24
C PRO A 110 14.47 9.38 3.00
N VAL A 111 13.25 9.04 3.43
CA VAL A 111 12.64 7.72 3.27
C VAL A 111 11.25 7.87 2.68
N LEU A 112 10.96 7.18 1.58
CA LEU A 112 9.60 7.03 1.07
C LEU A 112 8.99 5.74 1.60
N HIS A 113 7.84 5.84 2.26
CA HIS A 113 7.12 4.70 2.79
C HIS A 113 6.09 4.15 1.81
N GLY A 114 5.93 2.83 1.83
CA GLY A 114 4.98 2.10 1.00
C GLY A 114 4.19 1.06 1.80
N VAL A 115 2.97 0.74 1.38
CA VAL A 115 2.19 -0.39 1.90
C VAL A 115 1.60 -1.18 0.74
N SER A 116 1.75 -2.50 0.75
CA SER A 116 0.97 -3.40 -0.09
C SER A 116 -0.14 -4.03 0.75
N ALA A 117 -1.35 -4.06 0.22
CA ALA A 117 -2.52 -4.53 0.93
C ALA A 117 -3.35 -5.52 0.09
N PHE A 118 -3.60 -6.70 0.67
CA PHE A 118 -4.57 -7.66 0.18
C PHE A 118 -5.74 -7.71 1.16
N GLY A 119 -6.89 -7.15 0.78
CA GLY A 119 -7.98 -7.01 1.75
C GLY A 119 -7.52 -6.13 2.92
N THR A 120 -7.58 -6.67 4.13
CA THR A 120 -7.07 -6.02 5.35
C THR A 120 -5.61 -6.37 5.67
N LYS A 121 -5.01 -7.33 4.97
CA LYS A 121 -3.66 -7.83 5.24
C LYS A 121 -2.62 -6.92 4.61
N LEU A 122 -1.68 -6.44 5.42
CA LEU A 122 -0.69 -5.44 5.05
C LEU A 122 0.72 -6.00 5.08
N ARG A 123 1.55 -5.44 4.20
CA ARG A 123 3.00 -5.48 4.28
C ARG A 123 3.55 -4.07 4.11
N PHE A 124 4.40 -3.65 5.03
CA PHE A 124 5.04 -2.33 5.02
C PHE A 124 6.36 -2.37 4.26
N TYR A 125 6.64 -1.28 3.55
CA TYR A 125 7.84 -1.06 2.78
C TYR A 125 8.43 0.32 3.06
N SER A 126 9.71 0.46 2.80
CA SER A 126 10.40 1.74 2.76
C SER A 126 11.52 1.71 1.73
N ILE A 127 11.80 2.83 1.10
CA ILE A 127 12.98 3.03 0.24
C ILE A 127 13.74 4.28 0.70
N THR A 128 15.07 4.19 0.77
CA THR A 128 15.95 5.35 1.05
C THR A 128 16.39 6.04 -0.24
N LYS A 129 16.98 7.23 -0.15
CA LYS A 129 17.56 7.96 -1.29
C LYS A 129 18.64 7.18 -2.05
N GLU A 130 19.31 6.25 -1.39
CA GLU A 130 20.31 5.36 -1.99
C GLU A 130 19.68 4.17 -2.72
N GLY A 131 18.35 4.06 -2.73
CA GLY A 131 17.61 2.97 -3.36
C GLY A 131 17.50 1.70 -2.52
N LEU A 132 17.87 1.74 -1.23
CA LEU A 132 17.75 0.57 -0.35
C LEU A 132 16.29 0.36 0.03
N ILE A 133 15.70 -0.75 -0.45
CA ILE A 133 14.32 -1.11 -0.15
C ILE A 133 14.25 -2.16 0.97
N SER A 134 13.48 -1.86 2.01
CA SER A 134 13.05 -2.80 3.04
C SER A 134 11.55 -3.12 2.87
N PRO A 135 11.10 -4.35 3.16
CA PRO A 135 11.87 -5.55 3.46
C PRO A 135 12.67 -6.07 2.25
N GLU A 136 13.48 -7.11 2.44
CA GLU A 136 14.22 -7.77 1.36
C GLU A 136 13.31 -8.28 0.23
N TYR A 137 13.84 -8.24 -0.98
CA TYR A 137 13.20 -8.69 -2.22
C TYR A 137 12.71 -10.13 -2.11
N ILE A 138 11.55 -10.42 -2.70
CA ILE A 138 11.07 -11.80 -2.84
C ILE A 138 11.92 -12.49 -3.91
N PRO A 139 12.70 -13.53 -3.59
CA PRO A 139 13.55 -14.17 -4.59
C PRO A 139 12.74 -14.70 -5.78
N ALA A 140 13.34 -14.61 -6.97
CA ALA A 140 12.76 -15.20 -8.16
C ALA A 140 12.55 -16.70 -7.96
N ALA A 141 11.44 -17.22 -8.49
CA ALA A 141 11.17 -18.65 -8.47
C ALA A 141 12.28 -19.41 -9.21
N SER A 142 12.60 -20.62 -8.75
CA SER A 142 13.53 -21.48 -9.45
C SER A 142 13.03 -21.75 -10.87
N PRO A 143 13.89 -21.70 -11.90
CA PRO A 143 13.48 -22.08 -13.26
C PRO A 143 13.11 -23.56 -13.36
N LEU A 144 13.49 -24.38 -12.37
CA LEU A 144 13.25 -25.82 -12.35
C LEU A 144 12.10 -26.23 -11.42
N TYR A 145 11.75 -25.38 -10.44
CA TYR A 145 10.82 -25.74 -9.37
C TYR A 145 9.81 -24.63 -9.07
N VAL A 146 8.54 -25.02 -8.90
CA VAL A 146 7.46 -24.11 -8.51
C VAL A 146 7.42 -24.01 -6.98
N THR A 147 8.32 -23.21 -6.39
CA THR A 147 8.42 -22.98 -4.93
C THR A 147 7.74 -21.70 -4.48
N ASP A 148 7.25 -21.67 -3.23
CA ASP A 148 6.65 -20.46 -2.65
C ASP A 148 7.72 -19.54 -2.11
N THR A 149 8.20 -18.64 -2.95
CA THR A 149 9.17 -17.61 -2.53
C THR A 149 8.48 -16.41 -1.87
N ALA A 150 7.16 -16.30 -2.02
CA ALA A 150 6.30 -15.22 -1.52
C ALA A 150 5.30 -15.74 -0.48
N PRO A 151 5.71 -16.25 0.69
CA PRO A 151 4.78 -16.84 1.64
C PRO A 151 3.78 -15.80 2.17
N VAL A 152 2.55 -16.25 2.47
CA VAL A 152 1.47 -15.41 3.03
C VAL A 152 1.89 -14.66 4.28
N GLY A 153 2.79 -15.23 5.08
CA GLY A 153 3.34 -14.62 6.29
C GLY A 153 4.15 -13.34 6.06
N ARG A 154 4.39 -12.92 4.79
CA ARG A 154 4.97 -11.60 4.49
C ARG A 154 3.96 -10.46 4.64
N TRP A 155 2.65 -10.70 4.49
CA TRP A 155 1.58 -9.75 4.83
C TRP A 155 1.07 -10.04 6.24
N ASN A 156 1.95 -9.81 7.21
CA ASN A 156 1.81 -10.23 8.60
C ASN A 156 0.95 -9.30 9.45
N HIS A 157 0.61 -8.10 8.98
CA HIS A 157 -0.24 -7.18 9.71
C HIS A 157 -1.67 -7.22 9.20
N ASP A 158 -2.63 -6.95 10.08
CA ASP A 158 -4.02 -6.73 9.71
C ASP A 158 -4.42 -5.32 10.14
N ILE A 159 -4.87 -4.48 9.20
CA ILE A 159 -5.22 -3.09 9.46
C ILE A 159 -6.31 -2.96 10.54
N LEU A 160 -7.19 -3.96 10.71
CA LEU A 160 -8.26 -3.95 11.70
C LEU A 160 -7.82 -4.50 13.06
N ALA A 161 -6.67 -5.17 13.14
CA ALA A 161 -6.08 -5.57 14.40
C ALA A 161 -5.36 -4.38 15.05
N ALA A 162 -5.32 -4.37 16.39
CA ALA A 162 -4.68 -3.28 17.16
C ALA A 162 -3.20 -3.07 16.77
N GLU A 163 -2.47 -4.16 16.52
CA GLU A 163 -1.06 -4.09 16.10
C GLU A 163 -0.92 -3.47 14.70
N GLY A 164 -1.73 -3.87 13.73
CA GLY A 164 -1.66 -3.33 12.38
C GLY A 164 -2.11 -1.88 12.30
N GLU A 165 -3.14 -1.49 13.07
CA GLU A 165 -3.49 -0.08 13.25
C GLU A 165 -2.31 0.72 13.82
N ALA A 166 -1.71 0.24 14.91
CA ALA A 166 -0.58 0.93 15.53
C ALA A 166 0.60 1.06 14.58
N ALA A 167 0.91 0.00 13.82
CA ALA A 167 1.97 0.02 12.81
C ALA A 167 1.68 1.05 11.70
N PHE A 168 0.46 1.08 11.18
CA PHE A 168 0.07 2.03 10.13
C PHE A 168 0.12 3.48 10.62
N ARG A 169 -0.40 3.74 11.83
CA ARG A 169 -0.35 5.07 12.45
C ARG A 169 1.08 5.55 12.70
N ARG A 170 1.98 4.66 13.12
CA ARG A 170 3.41 5.01 13.30
C ARG A 170 4.04 5.50 11.99
N VAL A 171 3.76 4.83 10.87
CA VAL A 171 4.25 5.26 9.55
C VAL A 171 3.71 6.64 9.20
N VAL A 172 2.39 6.85 9.33
CA VAL A 172 1.78 8.16 9.05
C VAL A 172 2.34 9.26 9.96
N GLN A 173 2.50 8.98 11.25
CA GLN A 173 3.05 9.94 12.19
C GLN A 173 4.50 10.30 11.85
N ALA A 174 5.32 9.33 11.44
CA ALA A 174 6.70 9.60 10.99
C ALA A 174 6.69 10.53 9.77
N ILE A 175 5.89 10.22 8.75
CA ILE A 175 5.73 11.06 7.54
C ILE A 175 5.31 12.48 7.93
N MET A 176 4.26 12.63 8.73
CA MET A 176 3.79 13.95 9.16
C MET A 176 4.84 14.74 9.92
N THR A 177 5.58 14.07 10.81
CA THR A 177 6.64 14.71 11.61
C THR A 177 7.76 15.22 10.72
N GLU A 178 8.21 14.42 9.76
CA GLU A 178 9.27 14.82 8.83
C GLU A 178 8.79 15.90 7.86
N CYS A 179 7.55 15.78 7.34
CA CYS A 179 6.95 16.81 6.50
C CYS A 179 6.87 18.17 7.21
N ALA A 180 6.51 18.20 8.50
CA ALA A 180 6.45 19.44 9.27
C ALA A 180 7.83 20.13 9.43
N GLN A 181 8.93 19.37 9.33
CA GLN A 181 10.30 19.91 9.36
C GLN A 181 10.73 20.50 8.02
N LEU A 182 10.07 20.13 6.91
CA LEU A 182 10.34 20.71 5.58
C LEU A 182 9.72 22.10 5.38
N SER A 183 8.68 22.41 6.15
CA SER A 183 7.96 23.69 6.10
C SER A 183 8.59 24.78 6.99
N GLN A 184 9.74 24.50 7.61
CA GLN A 184 10.56 25.43 8.41
C GLN A 184 11.74 25.96 7.59
#